data_AF-F0JDA5-F1
#
_entry.id   AF-F0JDA5-F1
#
_cell.length_a   1.000
_cell.length_b   1.000
_cell.length_c   1.000
_cell.angle_alpha   90.00
_cell.angle_beta   90.00
_cell.angle_gamma   90.00
#
_symmetry.space_group_name_H-M   'P 1'
#
loop_
_entity.id
_entity.type
_entity.pdbx_description
1 polymer ?
#
loop_
_entity_poly.entity_id
_entity_poly.type
_entity_poly.pdbx_seq_one_letter_code
_entity_poly.pdbx_strand_id
1 'polypeptide(L)'
;MLPTNSALAVLWWGTYTVLGVWAQRTVPGIDFFAPALIVSLQEEDPRHTVLLAVVWILLVEGTGNLPFGYGLAWYGLLAAAFFAGRWLFEARSYLFMGLLGLWLGLLHPTLIYGLSSLSNLEVSMRPILIQGGIQAVVFPAIWFLVDRFFPARLRHDVRPL
;
A
#
# COMPACT_ATOMS: atom_id res chain seq x y z
N MET A 1 29.63 10.31 1.49
CA MET A 1 28.57 11.32 1.39
C MET A 1 27.42 10.68 0.64
N LEU A 2 26.29 10.41 1.31
CA LEU A 2 25.10 9.90 0.60
C LEU A 2 24.71 10.95 -0.44
N PRO A 3 24.39 10.57 -1.69
CA PRO A 3 23.81 11.50 -2.65
C PRO A 3 22.64 12.22 -1.99
N THR A 4 22.53 13.54 -2.18
CA THR A 4 21.50 14.38 -1.55
C THR A 4 20.08 13.83 -1.76
N ASN A 5 19.87 13.14 -2.89
CA ASN A 5 18.61 12.46 -3.22
C ASN A 5 18.36 11.21 -2.36
N SER A 6 19.40 10.41 -2.05
CA SER A 6 19.26 9.23 -1.18
C SER A 6 18.89 9.63 0.25
N ALA A 7 19.49 10.70 0.78
CA ALA A 7 19.14 11.22 2.10
C ALA A 7 17.69 11.73 2.14
N LEU A 8 17.25 12.43 1.08
CA LEU A 8 15.88 12.91 0.95
C LEU A 8 14.86 11.76 0.87
N ALA A 9 15.15 10.70 0.11
CA ALA A 9 14.30 9.52 0.01
C ALA A 9 14.15 8.82 1.37
N VAL A 10 15.26 8.63 2.10
CA VAL A 10 15.23 8.06 3.45
C VAL A 10 14.42 8.92 4.42
N LEU A 11 14.59 10.25 4.36
CA LEU A 11 13.81 11.17 5.21
C LEU A 11 12.31 11.08 4.89
N TRP A 12 11.95 11.11 3.61
CA TRP A 12 10.56 11.06 3.14
C TRP A 12 9.90 9.75 3.55
N TRP A 13 10.47 8.62 3.14
CA TRP A 13 9.90 7.30 3.43
C TRP A 13 9.99 6.93 4.90
N GLY A 14 11.03 7.37 5.61
CA GLY A 14 11.15 7.21 7.05
C GLY A 14 10.05 7.97 7.79
N THR A 15 9.82 9.23 7.43
CA THR A 15 8.73 10.03 8.01
C THR A 15 7.37 9.42 7.68
N TYR A 16 7.14 9.03 6.43
CA TYR A 16 5.91 8.37 6.01
C TYR A 16 5.67 7.07 6.79
N THR A 17 6.71 6.26 6.99
CA THR A 17 6.62 5.00 7.72
C THR A 17 6.19 5.24 9.17
N VAL A 18 6.81 6.22 9.87
CA VAL A 18 6.43 6.56 11.25
C VAL A 18 4.98 7.03 11.33
N LEU A 19 4.56 7.92 10.43
CA LEU A 19 3.18 8.42 10.37
C LEU A 19 2.18 7.30 10.03
N GLY A 20 2.53 6.40 9.12
CA GLY A 20 1.71 5.25 8.75
C GLY A 20 1.52 4.28 9.91
N VAL A 21 2.57 3.98 10.68
CA VAL A 21 2.44 3.19 11.92
C VAL A 21 1.46 3.85 12.90
N TRP A 22 1.53 5.18 13.06
CA TRP A 22 0.60 5.90 13.93
C TRP A 22 -0.84 5.90 13.38
N ALA A 23 -1.02 6.03 12.06
CA ALA A 23 -2.33 5.97 11.43
C ALA A 23 -2.96 4.57 11.56
N GLN A 24 -2.17 3.50 11.44
CA GLN A 24 -2.65 2.12 11.66
C GLN A 24 -3.17 1.91 13.09
N ARG A 25 -2.66 2.66 14.08
CA ARG A 25 -3.18 2.63 15.44
C ARG A 25 -4.55 3.30 15.56
N THR A 26 -4.85 4.33 14.77
CA THR A 26 -6.13 5.05 14.86
C THR A 26 -7.26 4.30 14.16
N VAL A 27 -6.96 3.58 13.07
CA VAL A 27 -7.93 2.75 12.36
C VAL A 27 -7.39 1.32 12.20
N PRO A 28 -7.57 0.45 13.21
CA PRO A 28 -7.03 -0.90 13.18
C PRO A 28 -7.56 -1.74 12.01
N GLY A 29 -6.65 -2.47 11.37
CA GLY A 29 -6.95 -3.32 10.22
C GLY A 29 -7.00 -2.60 8.87
N ILE A 30 -6.73 -1.29 8.84
CA ILE A 30 -6.53 -0.54 7.59
C ILE A 30 -5.03 -0.41 7.35
N ASP A 31 -4.64 -0.64 6.10
CA ASP A 31 -3.26 -0.50 5.67
C ASP A 31 -3.06 0.85 4.97
N PHE A 32 -2.24 1.69 5.60
CA PHE A 32 -1.86 3.02 5.11
C PHE A 32 -0.60 2.99 4.25
N PHE A 33 0.10 1.86 4.15
CA PHE A 33 1.31 1.74 3.33
C PHE A 33 1.01 1.35 1.88
N ALA A 34 -0.04 0.57 1.61
CA ALA A 34 -0.45 0.21 0.24
C ALA A 34 -0.50 1.38 -0.76
N PRO A 35 -1.10 2.55 -0.45
CA PRO A 35 -1.12 3.69 -1.37
C PRO A 35 0.28 4.22 -1.70
N ALA A 36 1.14 4.29 -0.69
CA ALA A 36 2.53 4.73 -0.85
C ALA A 36 3.39 3.74 -1.62
N LEU A 37 3.09 2.44 -1.51
CA LEU A 37 3.74 1.41 -2.32
C LEU A 37 3.47 1.64 -3.81
N ILE A 38 2.24 2.02 -4.17
CA ILE A 38 1.90 2.37 -5.55
C ILE A 38 2.64 3.64 -6.01
N VAL A 39 2.73 4.68 -5.16
CA VAL A 39 3.52 5.88 -5.52
C VAL A 39 4.99 5.52 -5.75
N SER A 40 5.58 4.68 -4.89
CA SER A 40 6.94 4.19 -5.07
C SER A 40 7.10 3.43 -6.39
N LEU A 41 6.13 2.57 -6.75
CA LEU A 41 6.11 1.85 -8.04
C LEU A 41 5.99 2.78 -9.25
N GLN A 42 5.33 3.93 -9.09
CA GLN A 42 5.11 4.91 -10.16
C GLN A 42 6.32 5.83 -10.37
N GLU A 43 7.01 6.22 -9.30
CA GLU A 43 7.94 7.36 -9.30
C GLU A 43 9.40 6.99 -8.99
N GLU A 44 9.67 5.81 -8.43
CA GLU A 44 11.03 5.41 -8.00
C GLU A 44 11.59 4.17 -8.72
N ASP A 45 12.89 3.92 -8.52
CA ASP A 45 13.55 2.68 -8.93
C ASP A 45 12.86 1.46 -8.27
N PRO A 46 12.58 0.38 -9.03
CA PRO A 46 11.99 -0.84 -8.50
C PRO A 46 12.70 -1.42 -7.27
N ARG A 47 14.03 -1.25 -7.15
CA ARG A 47 14.81 -1.73 -6.01
C ARG A 47 14.41 -1.04 -4.70
N HIS A 48 14.14 0.26 -4.72
CA HIS A 48 13.67 1.00 -3.54
C HIS A 48 12.28 0.54 -3.14
N THR A 49 11.39 0.35 -4.13
CA THR A 49 10.05 -0.18 -3.90
C THR A 49 10.10 -1.56 -3.25
N VAL A 50 10.94 -2.47 -3.74
CA VAL A 50 11.10 -3.81 -3.14
C VAL A 50 11.57 -3.72 -1.69
N LEU A 51 12.53 -2.84 -1.40
CA LEU A 51 12.99 -2.64 -0.02
C LEU A 51 11.87 -2.11 0.89
N LEU A 52 11.12 -1.10 0.43
CA LEU A 52 9.98 -0.55 1.18
C LEU A 52 8.89 -1.61 1.40
N ALA A 53 8.57 -2.40 0.37
CA ALA A 53 7.61 -3.49 0.47
C ALA A 53 8.03 -4.50 1.54
N VAL A 54 9.30 -4.94 1.55
CA VAL A 54 9.83 -5.87 2.56
C VAL A 54 9.70 -5.26 3.97
N VAL A 55 10.13 -4.01 4.15
CA VAL A 55 10.03 -3.32 5.45
C VAL A 55 8.57 -3.21 5.92
N TRP A 56 7.67 -2.78 5.05
CA TRP A 56 6.26 -2.61 5.42
C TRP A 56 5.53 -3.93 5.60
N ILE A 57 5.88 -5.00 4.88
CA ILE A 57 5.37 -6.36 5.17
C ILE A 57 5.77 -6.74 6.60
N LEU A 58 7.05 -6.60 6.96
CA LEU A 58 7.52 -6.93 8.30
C LEU A 58 6.83 -6.10 9.39
N LEU A 59 6.54 -4.82 9.12
CA LEU A 59 5.79 -3.97 10.06
C LEU A 59 4.33 -4.41 10.19
N VAL A 60 3.64 -4.64 9.08
CA VAL A 60 2.23 -5.08 9.09
C VAL A 60 2.09 -6.42 9.81
N GLU A 61 2.92 -7.41 9.45
CA GLU A 61 2.95 -8.73 10.10
C GLU A 61 3.35 -8.60 11.59
N GLY A 62 4.35 -7.77 11.89
CA GLY A 62 4.85 -7.56 13.25
C GLY A 62 3.87 -6.84 14.18
N THR A 63 2.89 -6.11 13.66
CA THR A 63 1.84 -5.48 14.49
C THR A 63 0.86 -6.48 15.09
N GLY A 64 0.74 -7.68 14.51
CA GLY A 64 -0.18 -8.72 14.98
C GLY A 64 -1.67 -8.41 14.80
N ASN A 65 -2.01 -7.34 14.05
CA ASN A 65 -3.41 -6.92 13.84
C ASN A 65 -4.14 -7.72 12.74
N LEU A 66 -3.42 -8.44 11.90
CA LEU A 66 -3.93 -9.16 10.73
C LEU A 66 -3.39 -10.60 10.72
N PRO A 67 -4.08 -11.56 10.06
CA PRO A 67 -3.61 -12.94 9.98
C PRO A 67 -2.26 -13.02 9.26
N PHE A 68 -1.43 -13.98 9.69
CA PHE A 68 -0.10 -14.16 9.12
C PHE A 68 -0.14 -14.40 7.60
N GLY A 69 0.77 -13.75 6.88
CA GLY A 69 0.85 -13.83 5.43
C GLY A 69 -0.06 -12.83 4.70
N TYR A 70 -0.84 -12.04 5.45
CA TYR A 70 -1.65 -10.98 4.88
C TYR A 70 -0.80 -9.96 4.14
N GLY A 71 0.28 -9.44 4.74
CA GLY A 71 1.10 -8.39 4.14
C GLY A 71 1.71 -8.83 2.80
N LEU A 72 2.19 -10.08 2.74
CA LEU A 72 2.74 -10.65 1.51
C LEU A 72 1.67 -10.78 0.42
N ALA A 73 0.52 -11.38 0.73
CA ALA A 73 -0.57 -11.55 -0.22
C ALA A 73 -1.13 -10.20 -0.68
N TRP A 74 -1.32 -9.28 0.25
CA TRP A 74 -1.86 -7.95 0.03
C TRP A 74 -0.99 -7.13 -0.92
N TYR A 75 0.31 -6.99 -0.65
CA TYR A 75 1.20 -6.23 -1.53
C TYR A 75 1.49 -6.94 -2.85
N GLY A 76 1.59 -8.27 -2.84
CA GLY A 76 1.79 -9.04 -4.06
C GLY A 76 0.62 -8.88 -5.03
N LEU A 77 -0.61 -9.02 -4.51
CA LEU A 77 -1.83 -8.85 -5.31
C LEU A 77 -2.03 -7.38 -5.72
N LEU A 78 -1.74 -6.42 -4.85
CA LEU A 78 -1.77 -4.99 -5.19
C LEU A 78 -0.81 -4.67 -6.36
N ALA A 79 0.44 -5.12 -6.27
CA ALA A 79 1.41 -4.93 -7.34
C ALA A 79 0.95 -5.61 -8.63
N ALA A 80 0.44 -6.85 -8.57
CA ALA A 80 -0.08 -7.56 -9.73
C ALA A 80 -1.26 -6.83 -10.38
N ALA A 81 -2.22 -6.34 -9.58
CA ALA A 81 -3.36 -5.58 -10.07
C ALA A 81 -2.94 -4.24 -10.68
N PHE A 82 -1.97 -3.55 -10.07
CA PHE A 82 -1.39 -2.33 -10.62
C PHE A 82 -0.72 -2.59 -11.99
N PHE A 83 0.12 -3.62 -12.07
CA PHE A 83 0.80 -3.98 -13.32
C PHE A 83 -0.17 -4.46 -14.40
N ALA A 84 -1.24 -5.15 -14.06
CA ALA A 84 -2.28 -5.53 -15.03
C ALA A 84 -3.09 -4.30 -15.49
N GLY A 85 -3.48 -3.43 -14.56
CA GLY A 85 -4.33 -2.27 -14.84
C GLY A 85 -3.63 -1.15 -15.59
N ARG A 86 -2.33 -0.95 -15.40
CA ARG A 86 -1.55 0.09 -16.14
C ARG A 86 -1.44 -0.16 -17.65
N TRP A 87 -1.84 -1.34 -18.14
CA TRP A 87 -1.94 -1.60 -19.58
C TRP A 87 -3.22 -1.02 -20.17
N LEU A 88 -4.27 -0.88 -19.35
CA LEU A 88 -5.58 -0.39 -19.76
C LEU A 88 -5.78 1.09 -19.41
N PHE A 89 -5.14 1.55 -18.33
CA PHE A 89 -5.27 2.92 -17.82
C PHE A 89 -3.91 3.60 -17.67
N GLU A 90 -3.91 4.94 -17.70
CA GLU A 90 -2.76 5.71 -17.27
C GLU A 90 -2.41 5.38 -15.82
N ALA A 91 -1.16 5.02 -15.58
CA ALA A 91 -0.69 4.59 -14.25
C ALA A 91 -0.98 5.61 -13.13
N ARG A 92 -1.12 6.91 -13.44
CA ARG A 92 -1.41 7.99 -12.48
C ARG A 92 -2.85 8.51 -12.56
N SER A 93 -3.75 7.79 -13.22
CA SER A 93 -5.16 8.19 -13.34
C SER A 93 -5.91 8.06 -12.00
N TYR A 94 -6.63 9.11 -11.62
CA TYR A 94 -7.53 9.09 -10.45
C TYR A 94 -8.59 8.00 -10.54
N LEU A 95 -9.15 7.77 -11.73
CA LEU A 95 -10.12 6.72 -11.95
C LEU A 95 -9.51 5.35 -11.69
N PHE A 96 -8.28 5.13 -12.18
CA PHE A 96 -7.58 3.87 -11.97
C PHE A 96 -7.31 3.62 -10.49
N MET A 97 -6.86 4.63 -9.75
CA MET A 97 -6.64 4.53 -8.30
C MET A 97 -7.92 4.30 -7.52
N GLY A 98 -9.04 4.91 -7.95
CA GLY A 98 -10.36 4.64 -7.38
C GLY A 98 -10.81 3.19 -7.59
N LEU A 99 -10.65 2.66 -8.81
CA LEU A 99 -10.96 1.27 -9.12
C LEU A 99 -10.07 0.29 -8.35
N LEU A 100 -8.78 0.60 -8.23
CA LEU A 100 -7.83 -0.18 -7.44
C LEU A 100 -8.19 -0.16 -5.95
N GLY A 101 -8.61 0.98 -5.42
CA GLY A 101 -9.16 1.11 -4.07
C GLY A 101 -10.40 0.25 -3.86
N LEU A 102 -11.39 0.35 -4.75
CA LEU A 102 -12.60 -0.50 -4.70
C LEU A 102 -12.25 -1.99 -4.71
N TRP A 103 -11.34 -2.40 -5.59
CA TRP A 103 -10.88 -3.77 -5.67
C TRP A 103 -10.16 -4.21 -4.38
N LEU A 104 -9.28 -3.37 -3.82
CA LEU A 104 -8.64 -3.64 -2.52
C LEU A 104 -9.67 -3.76 -1.39
N GLY A 105 -10.71 -2.92 -1.38
CA GLY A 105 -11.77 -3.01 -0.37
C GLY A 105 -12.56 -4.32 -0.42
N LEU A 106 -12.73 -4.91 -1.61
CA LEU A 106 -13.31 -6.25 -1.77
C LEU A 106 -12.31 -7.36 -1.45
N LEU A 107 -11.03 -7.14 -1.78
CA LEU A 107 -9.95 -8.09 -1.51
C LEU A 107 -9.70 -8.24 0.00
N HIS A 108 -9.79 -7.15 0.76
CA HIS A 108 -9.50 -7.08 2.20
C HIS A 108 -10.25 -8.15 3.02
N PRO A 109 -11.60 -8.19 3.04
CA PRO A 109 -12.33 -9.21 3.78
C PRO A 109 -12.08 -10.62 3.22
N THR A 110 -11.85 -10.75 1.90
CA THR A 110 -11.56 -12.04 1.25
C THR A 110 -10.25 -12.63 1.76
N LEU A 111 -9.19 -11.82 1.84
CA LEU A 111 -7.89 -12.26 2.35
C LEU A 111 -7.94 -12.54 3.85
N ILE A 112 -8.56 -11.67 4.65
CA ILE A 112 -8.66 -11.91 6.10
C ILE A 112 -9.41 -13.21 6.35
N TYR A 113 -10.59 -13.39 5.76
CA TYR A 113 -11.37 -14.61 5.94
C TYR A 113 -10.61 -15.85 5.47
N GLY A 114 -10.00 -15.81 4.27
CA GLY A 114 -9.21 -16.90 3.71
C GLY A 114 -8.04 -17.30 4.62
N LEU A 115 -7.18 -16.36 4.98
CA LEU A 115 -5.99 -16.62 5.80
C LEU A 115 -6.32 -17.01 7.24
N SER A 116 -7.34 -16.40 7.84
CA SER A 116 -7.82 -16.80 9.16
C SER A 116 -8.42 -18.19 9.17
N SER A 117 -9.15 -18.58 8.11
CA SER A 117 -9.70 -19.95 7.99
C SER A 117 -8.60 -21.01 7.92
N LEU A 118 -7.50 -20.74 7.20
CA LEU A 118 -6.33 -21.63 7.14
C LEU A 118 -5.62 -21.77 8.50
N SER A 119 -5.79 -20.76 9.36
CA SER A 119 -5.19 -20.70 10.70
C SER A 119 -6.17 -21.12 11.81
N ASN A 120 -7.37 -21.62 11.46
CA ASN A 120 -8.46 -21.94 12.39
C ASN A 120 -8.81 -20.79 13.36
N LEU A 121 -8.74 -19.55 12.89
CA LEU A 121 -9.14 -18.37 13.64
C LEU A 121 -10.57 -17.98 13.31
N GLU A 122 -11.39 -17.73 14.34
CA GLU A 122 -12.73 -17.19 14.17
C GLU A 122 -12.68 -15.69 13.90
N VAL A 123 -13.31 -15.26 12.80
CA VAL A 123 -13.37 -13.86 12.41
C VAL A 123 -14.82 -13.44 12.19
N SER A 124 -15.21 -12.33 12.81
CA SER A 124 -16.51 -11.72 12.57
C SER A 124 -16.53 -11.02 11.21
N MET A 125 -17.57 -11.27 10.41
CA MET A 125 -17.70 -10.71 9.05
C MET A 125 -17.97 -9.21 9.04
N ARG A 126 -18.73 -8.69 10.01
CA ARG A 126 -19.13 -7.28 10.00
C ARG A 126 -17.94 -6.31 10.12
N PRO A 127 -16.99 -6.50 11.06
CA PRO A 127 -15.81 -5.65 11.15
C PRO A 127 -14.95 -5.65 9.87
N ILE A 128 -14.70 -6.81 9.29
CA ILE A 128 -13.82 -6.91 8.12
C ILE A 128 -14.45 -6.29 6.86
N LEU A 129 -15.78 -6.35 6.72
CA LEU A 129 -16.49 -5.67 5.63
C LEU A 129 -16.43 -4.15 5.78
N ILE A 130 -16.58 -3.64 7.01
CA ILE A 130 -16.42 -2.19 7.29
C ILE A 130 -14.99 -1.76 6.99
N GLN A 131 -13.99 -2.55 7.41
CA GLN A 131 -12.60 -2.26 7.10
C GLN A 131 -12.34 -2.25 5.59
N GLY A 132 -12.88 -3.21 4.84
CA GLY A 132 -12.80 -3.21 3.38
C GLY A 132 -13.41 -1.95 2.76
N GLY A 133 -14.59 -1.52 3.23
CA GLY A 133 -15.22 -0.27 2.79
C GLY A 133 -14.38 0.97 3.10
N ILE A 134 -13.78 1.04 4.30
CA ILE A 134 -12.87 2.13 4.67
C ILE A 134 -11.62 2.09 3.80
N GLN A 135 -11.01 0.93 3.60
CA GLN A 135 -9.82 0.75 2.78
C GLN A 135 -10.07 1.22 1.33
N ALA A 136 -11.26 0.96 0.77
CA ALA A 136 -11.62 1.39 -0.57
C ALA A 136 -11.60 2.91 -0.76
N VAL A 137 -11.92 3.67 0.29
CA VAL A 137 -11.96 5.13 0.27
C VAL A 137 -10.62 5.73 0.70
N VAL A 138 -10.02 5.18 1.76
CA VAL A 138 -8.74 5.63 2.31
C VAL A 138 -7.62 5.43 1.29
N PHE A 139 -7.63 4.33 0.54
CA PHE A 139 -6.57 4.05 -0.43
C PHE A 139 -6.37 5.17 -1.47
N PRO A 140 -7.38 5.54 -2.29
CA PRO A 140 -7.21 6.60 -3.28
C PRO A 140 -6.99 7.98 -2.64
N ALA A 141 -7.56 8.23 -1.47
CA ALA A 141 -7.38 9.48 -0.75
C ALA A 141 -5.94 9.68 -0.27
N ILE A 142 -5.35 8.66 0.37
CA ILE A 142 -3.95 8.69 0.81
C ILE A 142 -3.02 8.68 -0.39
N TRP A 143 -3.30 7.89 -1.43
CA TRP A 143 -2.51 7.91 -2.67
C TRP A 143 -2.41 9.33 -3.24
N PHE A 144 -3.53 10.05 -3.33
CA PHE A 144 -3.55 11.42 -3.81
C PHE A 144 -2.69 12.35 -2.96
N LEU A 145 -2.77 12.25 -1.63
CA LEU A 145 -1.94 13.05 -0.74
C LEU A 145 -0.45 12.73 -0.93
N VAL A 146 -0.09 11.46 -1.00
CA VAL A 146 1.31 11.04 -1.19
C VAL A 146 1.84 11.52 -2.53
N ASP A 147 1.14 11.29 -3.65
CA ASP A 147 1.54 11.77 -4.98
C ASP A 147 1.68 13.30 -5.02
N ARG A 148 0.76 14.03 -4.37
CA ARG A 148 0.74 15.50 -4.36
C ARG A 148 1.90 16.11 -3.59
N PHE A 149 2.34 15.47 -2.51
CA PHE A 149 3.45 15.94 -1.67
C PHE A 149 4.78 15.26 -1.99
N PHE A 150 4.79 14.26 -2.89
CA PHE A 150 5.99 13.53 -3.27
C PHE A 150 7.06 14.48 -3.88
N PRO A 151 8.30 14.49 -3.35
CA PRO A 151 9.32 15.43 -3.80
C PRO A 151 9.67 15.26 -5.29
N ALA A 152 9.54 16.34 -6.05
CA ALA A 152 9.85 16.34 -7.49
C ALA A 152 11.28 15.87 -7.83
N ARG A 153 12.24 16.03 -6.90
CA ARG A 153 13.64 15.60 -7.08
C ARG A 153 13.85 14.09 -6.98
N LEU A 154 12.89 13.35 -6.39
CA LEU A 154 12.95 11.90 -6.26
C LEU A 154 12.29 11.19 -7.44
N ARG A 155 11.38 11.88 -8.14
CA ARG A 155 10.71 11.38 -9.34
C ARG A 155 11.76 10.99 -10.37
N HIS A 156 11.82 9.71 -10.70
CA HIS A 156 12.53 9.27 -11.88
C HIS A 156 11.59 9.51 -13.05
N ASP A 157 12.06 10.24 -14.08
CA ASP A 157 11.32 10.36 -15.33
C ASP A 157 10.97 8.95 -15.79
N VAL A 158 9.67 8.62 -15.73
CA VAL A 158 9.15 7.36 -16.23
C VAL A 158 9.59 7.29 -17.67
N ARG A 159 10.59 6.45 -17.98
CA ARG A 159 10.96 6.20 -19.37
C ARG A 159 9.68 5.70 -20.05
N PRO A 160 9.17 6.40 -21.08
CA PRO A 160 8.19 5.75 -21.94
C PRO A 160 8.91 4.53 -22.50
N LEU A 161 8.42 3.34 -22.15
CA LEU A 161 8.77 2.12 -22.88
C LEU A 161 8.07 2.20 -24.24
#